data_AF-A0AAU1V9X5-F1
#
_entry.id   AF-A0AAU1V9X5-F1
#
_cell.length_a   1.000
_cell.length_b   1.000
_cell.length_c   1.000
_cell.angle_alpha   90.00
_cell.angle_beta   90.00
_cell.angle_gamma   90.00
#
_symmetry.space_group_name_H-M   'P 1'
#
loop_
_entity.id
_entity.type
_entity.pdbx_description
1 polymer ?
#
loop_
_entity_poly.entity_id
_entity_poly.type
_entity_poly.pdbx_seq_one_letter_code
_entity_poly.pdbx_strand_id
1 'polypeptide(L)'
;MPTTTASAWRLRPLPPLPSLRRTLALAFSAVLLLAAAPLLALGTAPPAAALGNGLAPTPQMGFNDWNAYGCSVSESLIKSTAQAMHTNGMQAAGYSYVNIDDCWMTHNRDSGGHLVPDPAKFPDGIKGTADYVHSLGLKLGIYEDAGTATCAGYPGSLGHESTDAQSFASWGVDYLKYDNCNNTGVPARTRYTAMRDALAATGRPILYSLCNWGQDNVWTWGADVGNSWRTTGDISPSFSSMLSIFHSNVGLASYAGPGHWNDPDMLEVGNGSMTATESRSEFSLWAEMAAPLIAGTNIPSASADTLSVLTNSRVIAVDQDPLGKQGSMVSSSGGLDVLAKPLANGDVSVALFNETNSTAAITTSAAAIGKTGASAYTLTDLWSGASSTTSGTISASVPAHGTVMYRVAGGTGGGGTGVTGALHAVGADKCLDVPNSTTTAGTQAEIWSCNGGANQTWTHSASGSLTVYSGSRQMCLDAYNNQTTPGTKVEIWNCNGQSNQQWTLNANGTITGVQSGLCLNVTGGATADGSLAELWTCNGSSSQRWTLG
;
A
#
# COMPACT_ATOMS: atom_id res chain seq x y z
N MET A 1 -60.64 32.95 -70.99
CA MET A 1 -59.72 34.06 -71.36
C MET A 1 -60.55 35.34 -71.41
N PRO A 2 -60.07 36.50 -70.92
CA PRO A 2 -58.66 36.90 -70.74
C PRO A 2 -58.31 37.21 -69.26
N THR A 3 -57.24 36.64 -68.69
CA THR A 3 -55.92 37.29 -68.48
C THR A 3 -55.99 38.73 -67.99
N THR A 4 -55.65 38.99 -66.72
CA THR A 4 -54.39 39.66 -66.31
C THR A 4 -54.36 39.98 -64.80
N THR A 5 -53.37 39.37 -64.15
CA THR A 5 -52.46 39.82 -63.08
C THR A 5 -52.92 40.74 -61.95
N ALA A 6 -52.75 40.17 -60.76
CA ALA A 6 -52.86 40.72 -59.42
C ALA A 6 -51.94 41.91 -59.13
N SER A 7 -52.48 42.91 -58.43
CA SER A 7 -51.76 43.61 -57.38
C SER A 7 -52.71 44.43 -56.51
N ALA A 8 -52.25 44.67 -55.29
CA ALA A 8 -52.65 45.74 -54.36
C ALA A 8 -53.84 45.53 -53.39
N TRP A 9 -53.44 45.42 -52.11
CA TRP A 9 -53.90 46.19 -50.95
C TRP A 9 -55.40 46.35 -50.71
N ARG A 10 -55.90 45.87 -49.56
CA ARG A 10 -56.16 46.74 -48.39
C ARG A 10 -56.64 45.99 -47.16
N LEU A 11 -56.18 46.56 -46.05
CA LEU A 11 -56.43 46.32 -44.64
C LEU A 11 -57.87 45.95 -44.26
N ARG A 12 -57.98 44.99 -43.34
CA ARG A 12 -59.15 44.67 -42.53
C ARG A 12 -58.74 44.54 -41.05
N PRO A 13 -59.70 44.73 -40.13
CA PRO A 13 -59.49 45.44 -38.87
C PRO A 13 -59.03 44.54 -37.71
N LEU A 14 -58.47 45.19 -36.68
CA LEU A 14 -58.00 44.59 -35.43
C LEU A 14 -59.17 44.02 -34.59
N PRO A 15 -59.06 42.77 -34.12
CA PRO A 15 -59.84 42.24 -33.00
C PRO A 15 -59.06 42.29 -31.66
N PRO A 16 -59.75 42.08 -30.53
CA PRO A 16 -59.39 42.65 -29.23
C PRO A 16 -58.34 41.84 -28.46
N LEU A 17 -57.64 42.54 -27.57
CA LEU A 17 -56.61 42.03 -26.65
C LEU A 17 -57.21 41.10 -25.58
N PRO A 18 -56.66 39.87 -25.39
CA PRO A 18 -56.86 39.10 -24.18
C PRO A 18 -55.76 39.38 -23.14
N SER A 19 -56.21 39.79 -21.96
CA SER A 19 -55.63 39.65 -20.61
C SER A 19 -54.13 39.35 -20.46
N LEU A 20 -53.44 40.36 -19.93
CA LEU A 20 -52.03 40.45 -19.51
C LEU A 20 -51.67 39.53 -18.31
N ARG A 21 -51.94 38.21 -18.39
CA ARG A 21 -51.61 37.29 -17.28
C ARG A 21 -51.04 35.92 -17.67
N ARG A 22 -50.67 35.70 -18.93
CA ARG A 22 -50.10 34.39 -19.36
C ARG A 22 -48.84 34.42 -20.23
N THR A 23 -48.18 35.57 -20.40
CA THR A 23 -46.94 35.71 -21.20
C THR A 23 -45.81 36.38 -20.42
N LEU A 24 -45.57 35.90 -19.20
CA LEU A 24 -44.35 36.20 -18.42
C LEU A 24 -43.65 34.93 -17.94
N ALA A 25 -43.97 33.77 -18.52
CA ALA A 25 -43.43 32.47 -18.11
C ALA A 25 -42.57 31.75 -19.17
N LEU A 26 -42.32 32.35 -20.35
CA LEU A 26 -41.62 31.66 -21.46
C LEU A 26 -40.53 32.49 -22.16
N ALA A 27 -40.14 33.66 -21.64
CA ALA A 27 -39.10 34.52 -22.22
C ALA A 27 -37.99 34.91 -21.23
N PHE A 28 -37.78 34.10 -20.19
CA PHE A 28 -36.60 34.18 -19.30
C PHE A 28 -35.83 32.85 -19.21
N SER A 29 -36.02 31.96 -20.20
CA SER A 29 -35.35 30.66 -20.28
C SER A 29 -34.34 30.55 -21.43
N ALA A 30 -34.11 31.62 -22.20
CA ALA A 30 -33.27 31.57 -23.41
C ALA A 30 -32.09 32.56 -23.42
N VAL A 31 -31.90 33.39 -22.38
CA VAL A 31 -30.78 34.36 -22.29
C VAL A 31 -29.79 34.04 -21.16
N LEU A 32 -29.99 32.95 -20.42
CA LEU A 32 -29.02 32.41 -19.45
C LEU A 32 -28.36 31.10 -19.91
N LEU A 33 -28.45 30.79 -21.21
CA LEU A 33 -27.88 29.58 -21.83
C LEU A 33 -26.49 29.80 -22.47
N LEU A 34 -25.85 30.96 -22.27
CA LEU A 34 -24.55 31.30 -22.89
C LEU A 34 -23.53 31.98 -21.95
N ALA A 35 -23.72 31.92 -20.63
CA ALA A 35 -22.79 32.52 -19.66
C ALA A 35 -22.47 31.63 -18.44
N ALA A 36 -22.57 30.31 -18.57
CA ALA A 36 -22.21 29.38 -17.49
C ALA A 36 -21.64 28.07 -18.03
N ALA A 37 -20.49 28.14 -18.68
CA ALA A 37 -19.51 27.06 -18.69
C ALA A 37 -18.12 27.73 -18.71
N PRO A 38 -17.12 27.32 -17.90
CA PRO A 38 -17.05 26.08 -17.10
C PRO A 38 -16.57 26.32 -15.65
N LEU A 39 -17.31 25.85 -14.62
CA LEU A 39 -16.81 25.65 -13.23
C LEU A 39 -17.91 24.82 -12.52
N LEU A 40 -17.71 23.67 -11.88
CA LEU A 40 -16.56 22.84 -11.59
C LEU A 40 -17.09 21.40 -11.62
N ALA A 41 -16.49 20.53 -12.42
CA ALA A 41 -16.50 19.11 -12.08
C ALA A 41 -15.68 18.97 -10.80
N LEU A 42 -16.32 18.99 -9.64
CA LEU A 42 -15.73 18.45 -8.42
C LEU A 42 -15.77 16.93 -8.58
N GLY A 43 -14.89 16.42 -9.44
CA GLY A 43 -14.53 15.02 -9.44
C GLY A 43 -14.03 14.71 -8.04
N THR A 44 -14.69 13.78 -7.37
CA THR A 44 -14.12 13.09 -6.22
C THR A 44 -12.73 12.63 -6.66
N ALA A 45 -11.68 13.15 -6.01
CA ALA A 45 -10.34 12.63 -6.24
C ALA A 45 -10.42 11.11 -6.04
N PRO A 46 -10.00 10.29 -7.01
CA PRO A 46 -9.92 8.86 -6.81
C PRO A 46 -9.09 8.60 -5.53
N PRO A 47 -9.33 7.50 -4.80
CA PRO A 47 -8.37 7.06 -3.79
C PRO A 47 -7.00 7.11 -4.43
N ALA A 48 -6.00 7.65 -3.71
CA ALA A 48 -4.61 7.74 -4.15
C ALA A 48 -4.23 6.41 -4.80
N ALA A 49 -4.27 6.39 -6.13
CA ALA A 49 -3.95 5.19 -6.86
C ALA A 49 -2.45 5.09 -6.70
N ALA A 50 -1.98 3.97 -6.16
CA ALA A 50 -0.58 3.61 -6.34
C ALA A 50 -0.21 3.85 -7.80
N LEU A 51 1.07 4.18 -8.08
CA LEU A 51 1.60 4.58 -9.38
C LEU A 51 0.97 3.83 -10.57
N GLY A 52 0.56 2.57 -10.36
CA GLY A 52 -0.38 1.89 -11.26
C GLY A 52 0.30 1.47 -12.55
N ASN A 53 1.63 1.51 -12.57
CA ASN A 53 2.48 1.12 -13.70
C ASN A 53 2.59 -0.41 -13.88
N GLY A 54 1.88 -1.20 -13.07
CA GLY A 54 1.87 -2.67 -13.14
C GLY A 54 3.15 -3.34 -12.66
N LEU A 55 4.06 -2.60 -12.02
CA LEU A 55 5.32 -3.12 -11.48
C LEU A 55 5.23 -3.34 -9.96
N ALA A 56 6.21 -4.08 -9.44
CA ALA A 56 6.34 -4.43 -8.01
C ALA A 56 5.05 -4.98 -7.36
N PRO A 57 4.32 -5.94 -7.97
CA PRO A 57 3.16 -6.55 -7.32
C PRO A 57 3.51 -7.26 -5.99
N THR A 58 4.78 -7.64 -5.85
CA THR A 58 5.49 -7.99 -4.62
C THR A 58 6.74 -7.10 -4.50
N PRO A 59 7.38 -6.99 -3.31
CA PRO A 59 8.62 -6.23 -3.16
C PRO A 59 9.70 -6.72 -4.13
N GLN A 60 10.51 -5.82 -4.66
CA GLN A 60 11.57 -6.21 -5.59
C GLN A 60 12.64 -7.06 -4.91
N MET A 61 13.19 -8.02 -5.65
CA MET A 61 14.32 -8.84 -5.22
C MET A 61 15.48 -8.71 -6.21
N GLY A 62 16.69 -8.51 -5.71
CA GLY A 62 17.85 -8.26 -6.58
C GLY A 62 19.15 -8.05 -5.83
N PHE A 63 20.08 -7.38 -6.52
CA PHE A 63 21.39 -6.99 -6.02
C PHE A 63 21.61 -5.50 -6.29
N ASN A 64 22.40 -4.85 -5.44
CA ASN A 64 22.95 -3.52 -5.69
C ASN A 64 24.40 -3.48 -5.18
N ASP A 65 25.31 -2.85 -5.93
CA ASP A 65 26.74 -2.87 -5.64
C ASP A 65 27.22 -1.94 -4.51
N TRP A 66 26.39 -1.00 -4.06
CA TRP A 66 26.83 0.06 -3.15
C TRP A 66 27.49 -0.45 -1.86
N ASN A 67 26.84 -1.34 -1.12
CA ASN A 67 27.30 -1.76 0.21
C ASN A 67 28.68 -2.44 0.18
N ALA A 68 28.95 -3.26 -0.85
CA ALA A 68 30.21 -3.99 -0.97
C ALA A 68 31.30 -3.23 -1.74
N TYR A 69 30.94 -2.32 -2.64
CA TYR A 69 31.88 -1.77 -3.62
C TYR A 69 31.97 -0.23 -3.64
N GLY A 70 30.95 0.49 -3.14
CA GLY A 70 30.84 1.94 -3.29
C GLY A 70 31.10 2.37 -4.73
N CYS A 71 31.93 3.40 -4.95
CA CYS A 71 32.27 3.85 -6.31
C CYS A 71 33.12 2.87 -7.17
N SER A 72 33.50 1.70 -6.64
CA SER A 72 34.33 0.71 -7.35
C SER A 72 33.52 -0.16 -8.31
N VAL A 73 32.47 0.41 -8.91
CA VAL A 73 31.60 -0.23 -9.89
C VAL A 73 32.24 -0.31 -11.27
N SER A 74 31.93 -1.36 -12.02
CA SER A 74 32.33 -1.54 -13.42
C SER A 74 31.41 -2.52 -14.13
N GLU A 75 31.43 -2.50 -15.45
CA GLU A 75 30.70 -3.45 -16.29
C GLU A 75 31.10 -4.91 -15.97
N SER A 76 32.39 -5.18 -15.77
CA SER A 76 32.87 -6.54 -15.46
C SER A 76 32.33 -7.04 -14.12
N LEU A 77 32.26 -6.17 -13.11
CA LEU A 77 31.62 -6.46 -11.83
C LEU A 77 30.14 -6.84 -12.05
N ILE A 78 29.38 -5.99 -12.71
CA ILE A 78 27.93 -6.19 -12.92
C ILE A 78 27.65 -7.45 -13.73
N LYS A 79 28.39 -7.68 -14.82
CA LYS A 79 28.27 -8.91 -15.62
C LYS A 79 28.63 -10.16 -14.78
N SER A 80 29.69 -10.10 -13.97
CA SER A 80 30.07 -11.21 -13.10
C SER A 80 29.03 -11.51 -12.00
N THR A 81 28.44 -10.47 -11.41
CA THR A 81 27.37 -10.61 -10.41
C THR A 81 26.11 -11.19 -11.03
N ALA A 82 25.71 -10.72 -12.22
CA ALA A 82 24.57 -11.28 -12.95
C ALA A 82 24.78 -12.77 -13.27
N GLN A 83 25.98 -13.14 -13.74
CA GLN A 83 26.35 -14.52 -14.01
C GLN A 83 26.36 -15.39 -12.74
N ALA A 84 26.82 -14.85 -11.62
CA ALA A 84 26.78 -15.53 -10.33
C ALA A 84 25.33 -15.78 -9.88
N MET A 85 24.48 -14.75 -9.89
CA MET A 85 23.06 -14.87 -9.54
C MET A 85 22.31 -15.89 -10.40
N HIS A 86 22.64 -15.97 -11.70
CA HIS A 86 22.08 -16.94 -12.64
C HIS A 86 22.45 -18.39 -12.27
N THR A 87 23.63 -18.62 -11.68
CA THR A 87 24.20 -19.96 -11.47
C THR A 87 24.16 -20.45 -10.04
N ASN A 88 24.09 -19.55 -9.06
CA ASN A 88 24.17 -19.87 -7.63
C ASN A 88 22.81 -20.06 -6.95
N GLY A 89 21.72 -20.08 -7.73
CA GLY A 89 20.36 -20.31 -7.25
C GLY A 89 19.59 -19.04 -6.84
N MET A 90 20.24 -17.87 -6.76
CA MET A 90 19.54 -16.62 -6.42
C MET A 90 18.45 -16.27 -7.45
N GLN A 91 18.73 -16.39 -8.75
CA GLN A 91 17.71 -16.15 -9.76
C GLN A 91 16.52 -17.10 -9.62
N ALA A 92 16.79 -18.39 -9.37
CA ALA A 92 15.74 -19.38 -9.14
C ALA A 92 14.93 -19.12 -7.86
N ALA A 93 15.53 -18.46 -6.86
CA ALA A 93 14.87 -18.03 -5.65
C ALA A 93 14.03 -16.74 -5.81
N GLY A 94 14.11 -16.05 -6.97
CA GLY A 94 13.29 -14.88 -7.30
C GLY A 94 14.07 -13.58 -7.52
N TYR A 95 15.39 -13.57 -7.26
CA TYR A 95 16.22 -12.38 -7.47
C TYR A 95 16.33 -12.06 -8.97
N SER A 96 15.86 -10.88 -9.36
CA SER A 96 15.72 -10.53 -10.79
C SER A 96 16.44 -9.26 -11.20
N TYR A 97 16.70 -8.33 -10.28
CA TYR A 97 17.39 -7.07 -10.59
C TYR A 97 18.88 -7.12 -10.25
N VAL A 98 19.71 -6.59 -11.15
CA VAL A 98 21.15 -6.34 -10.93
C VAL A 98 21.36 -4.84 -11.10
N ASN A 99 21.44 -4.13 -9.98
CA ASN A 99 21.45 -2.67 -9.97
C ASN A 99 22.87 -2.14 -9.92
N ILE A 100 23.12 -1.13 -10.76
CA ILE A 100 24.30 -0.27 -10.75
C ILE A 100 23.98 0.92 -9.83
N ASP A 101 24.82 1.16 -8.82
CA ASP A 101 24.72 2.34 -7.95
C ASP A 101 25.55 3.53 -8.46
N ASP A 102 25.83 4.51 -7.60
CA ASP A 102 26.51 5.76 -7.97
C ASP A 102 27.90 5.54 -8.63
N CYS A 103 28.47 6.61 -9.18
CA CYS A 103 29.81 6.68 -9.75
C CYS A 103 30.01 5.88 -11.06
N TRP A 104 28.94 5.52 -11.76
CA TRP A 104 29.01 4.77 -13.03
C TRP A 104 29.36 5.62 -14.26
N MET A 105 29.16 6.94 -14.15
CA MET A 105 29.29 7.91 -15.25
C MET A 105 30.55 8.78 -15.13
N THR A 106 30.88 9.52 -16.18
CA THR A 106 31.91 10.58 -16.11
C THR A 106 31.39 11.80 -15.35
N HIS A 107 32.28 12.67 -14.87
CA HIS A 107 31.90 13.89 -14.15
C HIS A 107 31.25 14.98 -15.02
N ASN A 108 31.15 14.79 -16.34
CA ASN A 108 30.57 15.78 -17.25
C ASN A 108 29.53 15.12 -18.16
N ARG A 109 28.45 15.86 -18.42
CA ARG A 109 27.54 15.56 -19.52
C ARG A 109 28.24 15.82 -20.86
N ASP A 110 27.76 15.17 -21.91
CA ASP A 110 28.23 15.46 -23.27
C ASP A 110 27.76 16.86 -23.75
N SER A 111 28.18 17.26 -24.96
CA SER A 111 27.77 18.55 -25.54
C SER A 111 26.27 18.68 -25.82
N GLY A 112 25.53 17.56 -25.83
CA GLY A 112 24.08 17.52 -25.95
C GLY A 112 23.37 17.55 -24.58
N GLY A 113 24.12 17.54 -23.48
CA GLY A 113 23.58 17.52 -22.13
C GLY A 113 23.20 16.11 -21.62
N HIS A 114 23.62 15.04 -22.30
CA HIS A 114 23.34 13.66 -21.86
C HIS A 114 24.37 13.16 -20.85
N LEU A 115 23.93 12.28 -19.96
CA LEU A 115 24.83 11.50 -19.10
C LEU A 115 25.72 10.60 -19.95
N VAL A 116 27.00 10.47 -19.55
CA VAL A 116 28.00 9.70 -20.28
C VAL A 116 28.52 8.58 -19.38
N PRO A 117 28.22 7.29 -19.67
CA PRO A 117 28.85 6.17 -18.97
C PRO A 117 30.37 6.29 -19.05
N ASP A 118 31.09 6.08 -17.94
CA ASP A 118 32.55 6.17 -17.97
C ASP A 118 33.11 5.04 -18.85
N PRO A 119 33.77 5.33 -20.00
CA PRO A 119 34.24 4.31 -20.92
C PRO A 119 35.35 3.42 -20.34
N ALA A 120 36.01 3.84 -19.25
CA ALA A 120 36.96 2.99 -18.53
C ALA A 120 36.25 1.98 -17.62
N LYS A 121 35.08 2.32 -17.08
CA LYS A 121 34.27 1.42 -16.22
C LYS A 121 33.29 0.57 -17.04
N PHE A 122 32.70 1.15 -18.08
CA PHE A 122 31.65 0.59 -18.94
C PHE A 122 32.06 0.72 -20.41
N PRO A 123 33.03 -0.08 -20.88
CA PRO A 123 33.52 -0.02 -22.26
C PRO A 123 32.46 -0.34 -23.32
N ASP A 124 31.45 -1.16 -22.99
CA ASP A 124 30.31 -1.44 -23.88
C ASP A 124 29.12 -0.47 -23.62
N GLY A 125 29.30 0.50 -22.73
CA GLY A 125 28.26 1.36 -22.20
C GLY A 125 27.20 0.61 -21.37
N ILE A 126 26.22 1.36 -20.86
CA ILE A 126 25.13 0.77 -20.08
C ILE A 126 24.27 -0.16 -20.94
N LYS A 127 24.06 0.16 -22.22
CA LYS A 127 23.29 -0.70 -23.12
C LYS A 127 23.93 -2.08 -23.29
N GLY A 128 25.24 -2.16 -23.53
CA GLY A 128 25.92 -3.46 -23.66
C GLY A 128 25.89 -4.27 -22.35
N THR A 129 25.93 -3.59 -21.22
CA THR A 129 25.74 -4.20 -19.90
C THR A 129 24.32 -4.76 -19.75
N ALA A 130 23.29 -3.98 -20.11
CA ALA A 130 21.89 -4.38 -20.06
C ALA A 130 21.63 -5.58 -20.97
N ASP A 131 22.11 -5.54 -22.22
CA ASP A 131 21.97 -6.62 -23.19
C ASP A 131 22.53 -7.95 -22.62
N TYR A 132 23.68 -7.90 -21.92
CA TYR A 132 24.24 -9.08 -21.26
C TYR A 132 23.38 -9.57 -20.10
N VAL A 133 22.96 -8.68 -19.19
CA VAL A 133 22.11 -9.03 -18.04
C VAL A 133 20.77 -9.63 -18.50
N HIS A 134 20.16 -9.04 -19.53
CA HIS A 134 18.92 -9.55 -20.15
C HIS A 134 19.12 -10.91 -20.81
N SER A 135 20.29 -11.18 -21.39
CA SER A 135 20.60 -12.49 -21.99
C SER A 135 20.58 -13.64 -20.96
N LEU A 136 20.76 -13.33 -19.67
CA LEU A 136 20.65 -14.26 -18.54
C LEU A 136 19.22 -14.34 -17.97
N GLY A 137 18.27 -13.59 -18.53
CA GLY A 137 16.90 -13.48 -18.01
C GLY A 137 16.78 -12.63 -16.74
N LEU A 138 17.80 -11.82 -16.43
CA LEU A 138 17.79 -10.84 -15.34
C LEU A 138 17.43 -9.46 -15.89
N LYS A 139 17.24 -8.48 -15.00
CA LYS A 139 16.92 -7.09 -15.29
C LYS A 139 18.03 -6.17 -14.80
N LEU A 140 18.33 -5.11 -15.54
CA LEU A 140 19.35 -4.14 -15.14
C LEU A 140 18.73 -2.93 -14.47
N GLY A 141 19.24 -2.55 -13.30
CA GLY A 141 18.93 -1.25 -12.70
C GLY A 141 20.07 -0.27 -12.79
N ILE A 142 19.73 1.02 -12.68
CA ILE A 142 20.69 2.11 -12.61
C ILE A 142 20.34 3.05 -11.45
N TYR A 143 21.30 3.86 -11.06
CA TYR A 143 21.19 4.90 -10.06
C TYR A 143 21.23 6.27 -10.70
N GLU A 144 20.45 7.18 -10.14
CA GLU A 144 20.62 8.61 -10.37
C GLU A 144 20.11 9.42 -9.18
N ASP A 145 20.28 10.74 -9.20
CA ASP A 145 19.91 11.63 -8.10
C ASP A 145 18.87 12.69 -8.51
N ALA A 146 17.91 12.94 -7.62
CA ALA A 146 16.94 14.03 -7.69
C ALA A 146 17.56 15.39 -7.29
N GLY A 147 18.77 15.66 -7.72
CA GLY A 147 19.57 16.82 -7.36
C GLY A 147 20.45 17.25 -8.51
N THR A 148 21.20 18.34 -8.32
CA THR A 148 22.12 18.83 -9.38
C THR A 148 23.39 17.99 -9.48
N ALA A 149 23.70 17.20 -8.45
CA ALA A 149 24.80 16.25 -8.41
C ALA A 149 24.40 15.03 -7.58
N THR A 150 24.92 13.86 -7.92
CA THR A 150 24.78 12.64 -7.12
C THR A 150 25.47 12.79 -5.76
N CYS A 151 25.23 11.85 -4.85
CA CYS A 151 25.87 11.85 -3.55
C CYS A 151 27.41 11.79 -3.65
N ALA A 152 27.97 11.12 -4.67
CA ALA A 152 29.41 11.10 -4.96
C ALA A 152 29.89 12.27 -5.84
N GLY A 153 29.02 13.23 -6.19
CA GLY A 153 29.39 14.44 -6.92
C GLY A 153 29.48 14.28 -8.44
N TYR A 154 28.80 13.30 -9.01
CA TYR A 154 28.60 13.18 -10.47
C TYR A 154 27.38 14.00 -10.92
N PRO A 155 27.16 14.27 -12.22
CA PRO A 155 26.03 15.07 -12.67
C PRO A 155 24.67 14.46 -12.28
N GLY A 156 23.85 15.17 -11.51
CA GLY A 156 22.50 14.71 -11.12
C GLY A 156 21.44 15.04 -12.16
N SER A 157 20.23 14.50 -12.01
CA SER A 157 19.13 14.63 -12.98
C SER A 157 18.16 15.79 -12.73
N LEU A 158 18.31 16.61 -11.68
CA LEU A 158 17.39 17.72 -11.43
C LEU A 158 17.42 18.72 -12.60
N GLY A 159 16.28 18.91 -13.27
CA GLY A 159 16.15 19.72 -14.48
C GLY A 159 16.53 19.01 -15.79
N HIS A 160 16.94 17.74 -15.74
CA HIS A 160 17.31 16.89 -16.88
C HIS A 160 16.46 15.60 -16.95
N GLU A 161 15.37 15.51 -16.18
CA GLU A 161 14.63 14.28 -15.91
C GLU A 161 14.15 13.60 -17.20
N SER A 162 13.58 14.37 -18.14
CA SER A 162 13.10 13.83 -19.42
C SER A 162 14.21 13.26 -20.30
N THR A 163 15.35 13.96 -20.37
CA THR A 163 16.50 13.53 -21.18
C THR A 163 17.16 12.29 -20.60
N ASP A 164 17.31 12.26 -19.28
CA ASP A 164 17.97 11.15 -18.58
C ASP A 164 17.09 9.91 -18.56
N ALA A 165 15.78 10.05 -18.30
CA ALA A 165 14.81 8.95 -18.41
C ALA A 165 14.80 8.33 -19.81
N GLN A 166 14.84 9.16 -20.87
CA GLN A 166 14.92 8.67 -22.25
C GLN A 166 16.22 7.91 -22.51
N SER A 167 17.33 8.36 -21.93
CA SER A 167 18.63 7.66 -22.02
C SER A 167 18.54 6.29 -21.35
N PHE A 168 18.04 6.20 -20.12
CA PHE A 168 17.84 4.94 -19.39
C PHE A 168 16.98 3.96 -20.17
N ALA A 169 15.84 4.43 -20.70
CA ALA A 169 14.96 3.60 -21.51
C ALA A 169 15.64 3.11 -22.80
N SER A 170 16.41 3.97 -23.47
CA SER A 170 17.15 3.61 -24.70
C SER A 170 18.29 2.62 -24.45
N TRP A 171 18.86 2.62 -23.25
CA TRP A 171 19.88 1.66 -22.83
C TRP A 171 19.29 0.34 -22.34
N GLY A 172 17.96 0.24 -22.17
CA GLY A 172 17.30 -0.98 -21.71
C GLY A 172 17.28 -1.13 -20.19
N VAL A 173 17.41 -0.05 -19.43
CA VAL A 173 17.25 -0.08 -17.96
C VAL A 173 15.83 -0.49 -17.57
N ASP A 174 15.69 -1.28 -16.51
CA ASP A 174 14.42 -1.80 -15.99
C ASP A 174 14.08 -1.29 -14.58
N TYR A 175 15.03 -0.63 -13.92
CA TYR A 175 14.92 -0.16 -12.55
C TYR A 175 15.73 1.13 -12.38
N LEU A 176 15.17 2.13 -11.70
CA LEU A 176 15.87 3.34 -11.29
C LEU A 176 15.82 3.51 -9.77
N LYS A 177 16.97 3.50 -9.10
CA LYS A 177 17.15 4.08 -7.75
C LYS A 177 17.36 5.58 -7.92
N TYR A 178 16.58 6.40 -7.21
CA TYR A 178 16.62 7.85 -7.38
C TYR A 178 16.85 8.58 -6.05
N ASP A 179 18.07 9.05 -5.86
CA ASP A 179 18.59 9.59 -4.61
C ASP A 179 18.21 11.05 -4.39
N ASN A 180 18.68 11.67 -3.31
CA ASN A 180 18.18 12.95 -2.82
C ASN A 180 19.28 13.94 -2.39
N CYS A 181 20.54 13.71 -2.75
CA CYS A 181 21.63 14.63 -2.50
C CYS A 181 21.50 15.91 -3.36
N ASN A 182 22.20 16.99 -2.99
CA ASN A 182 22.29 18.23 -3.79
C ASN A 182 20.97 18.76 -4.40
N ASN A 183 19.85 18.61 -3.68
CA ASN A 183 18.50 18.85 -4.19
C ASN A 183 18.08 20.33 -4.29
N THR A 184 18.98 21.26 -3.95
CA THR A 184 18.78 22.73 -4.00
C THR A 184 17.60 23.26 -3.20
N GLY A 185 17.03 22.47 -2.28
CA GLY A 185 15.87 22.84 -1.47
C GLY A 185 14.52 22.73 -2.20
N VAL A 186 14.49 22.15 -3.41
CA VAL A 186 13.22 21.87 -4.10
C VAL A 186 12.51 20.71 -3.36
N PRO A 187 11.19 20.81 -3.08
CA PRO A 187 10.47 19.77 -2.34
C PRO A 187 10.59 18.38 -2.97
N ALA A 188 10.75 17.34 -2.15
CA ALA A 188 10.96 15.97 -2.61
C ALA A 188 9.83 15.51 -3.55
N ARG A 189 8.57 15.62 -3.11
CA ARG A 189 7.42 15.18 -3.92
C ARG A 189 7.42 15.81 -5.32
N THR A 190 7.83 17.08 -5.46
CA THR A 190 7.92 17.75 -6.77
C THR A 190 8.96 17.10 -7.67
N ARG A 191 10.18 16.90 -7.18
CA ARG A 191 11.29 16.33 -7.97
C ARG A 191 11.06 14.87 -8.34
N TYR A 192 10.62 14.07 -7.38
CA TYR A 192 10.29 12.67 -7.61
C TYR A 192 9.12 12.50 -8.58
N THR A 193 8.12 13.39 -8.52
CA THR A 193 7.02 13.42 -9.50
C THR A 193 7.51 13.74 -10.91
N ALA A 194 8.44 14.68 -11.07
CA ALA A 194 9.00 15.03 -12.37
C ALA A 194 9.71 13.86 -13.04
N MET A 195 10.53 13.11 -12.28
CA MET A 195 11.19 11.91 -12.80
C MET A 195 10.22 10.76 -13.03
N ARG A 196 9.21 10.55 -12.18
CA ARG A 196 8.12 9.59 -12.45
C ARG A 196 7.46 9.86 -13.82
N ASP A 197 7.08 11.11 -14.07
CA ASP A 197 6.41 11.50 -15.32
C ASP A 197 7.34 11.32 -16.53
N ALA A 198 8.62 11.65 -16.37
CA ALA A 198 9.64 11.42 -17.37
C ALA A 198 9.82 9.92 -17.70
N LEU A 199 9.91 9.06 -16.69
CA LEU A 199 9.98 7.60 -16.86
C LEU A 199 8.74 7.05 -17.57
N ALA A 200 7.55 7.47 -17.15
CA ALA A 200 6.29 7.05 -17.77
C ALA A 200 6.22 7.47 -19.25
N ALA A 201 6.71 8.66 -19.59
CA ALA A 201 6.74 9.17 -20.96
C ALA A 201 7.64 8.36 -21.91
N THR A 202 8.61 7.60 -21.39
CA THR A 202 9.47 6.74 -22.22
C THR A 202 8.73 5.55 -22.81
N GLY A 203 7.61 5.13 -22.20
CA GLY A 203 6.86 3.92 -22.56
C GLY A 203 7.54 2.60 -22.18
N ARG A 204 8.75 2.62 -21.61
CA ARG A 204 9.42 1.43 -21.06
C ARG A 204 9.02 1.25 -19.59
N PRO A 205 8.58 0.05 -19.16
CA PRO A 205 8.38 -0.21 -17.74
C PRO A 205 9.71 -0.16 -16.98
N ILE A 206 9.88 0.84 -16.12
CA ILE A 206 11.04 1.02 -15.24
C ILE A 206 10.53 1.08 -13.80
N LEU A 207 10.98 0.17 -12.95
CA LEU A 207 10.64 0.17 -11.53
C LEU A 207 11.31 1.38 -10.87
N TYR A 208 10.52 2.18 -10.15
CA TYR A 208 11.02 3.44 -9.60
C TYR A 208 11.17 3.37 -8.07
N SER A 209 12.41 3.37 -7.58
CA SER A 209 12.74 3.33 -6.15
C SER A 209 13.22 4.69 -5.67
N LEU A 210 12.46 5.28 -4.75
CA LEU A 210 12.75 6.59 -4.18
C LEU A 210 13.75 6.44 -3.04
N CYS A 211 14.89 7.10 -3.12
CA CYS A 211 15.92 7.08 -2.10
C CYS A 211 16.04 8.47 -1.44
N ASN A 212 15.04 8.85 -0.63
CA ASN A 212 15.02 10.13 0.08
C ASN A 212 15.15 10.01 1.60
N TRP A 213 15.52 8.83 2.08
CA TRP A 213 15.85 8.53 3.47
C TRP A 213 14.73 8.79 4.48
N GLY A 214 13.47 8.65 4.09
CA GLY A 214 12.32 8.92 4.95
C GLY A 214 11.96 10.41 5.07
N GLN A 215 12.70 11.31 4.41
CA GLN A 215 12.45 12.75 4.47
C GLN A 215 11.04 13.09 3.96
N ASP A 216 10.48 14.18 4.51
CA ASP A 216 9.13 14.66 4.21
C ASP A 216 8.03 13.58 4.37
N ASN A 217 8.26 12.60 5.25
CA ASN A 217 7.37 11.47 5.51
C ASN A 217 6.94 10.78 4.21
N VAL A 218 7.92 10.36 3.39
CA VAL A 218 7.70 9.81 2.03
C VAL A 218 6.62 8.75 1.95
N TRP A 219 6.43 7.92 2.98
CA TRP A 219 5.36 6.92 3.04
C TRP A 219 3.94 7.50 2.86
N THR A 220 3.73 8.80 3.12
CA THR A 220 2.43 9.47 2.95
C THR A 220 2.11 9.86 1.49
N TRP A 221 3.08 9.81 0.59
CA TRP A 221 2.91 10.23 -0.81
C TRP A 221 3.68 9.39 -1.83
N GLY A 222 4.60 8.54 -1.40
CA GLY A 222 5.48 7.74 -2.24
C GLY A 222 4.72 6.76 -3.13
N ALA A 223 3.58 6.24 -2.65
CA ALA A 223 2.72 5.34 -3.42
C ALA A 223 2.19 5.98 -4.72
N ASP A 224 1.92 7.28 -4.73
CA ASP A 224 1.48 8.01 -5.94
C ASP A 224 2.62 8.22 -6.95
N VAL A 225 3.87 7.98 -6.53
CA VAL A 225 5.06 8.45 -7.23
C VAL A 225 5.97 7.33 -7.68
N GLY A 226 6.25 6.34 -6.84
CA GLY A 226 7.13 5.21 -7.17
C GLY A 226 6.64 3.89 -6.62
N ASN A 227 7.46 2.87 -6.84
CA ASN A 227 7.17 1.49 -6.46
C ASN A 227 7.77 1.10 -5.10
N SER A 228 8.77 1.83 -4.63
CA SER A 228 9.27 1.73 -3.25
C SER A 228 9.87 3.05 -2.80
N TRP A 229 10.01 3.24 -1.49
CA TRP A 229 10.67 4.42 -0.93
C TRP A 229 11.48 4.09 0.31
N ARG A 230 12.72 4.59 0.35
CA ARG A 230 13.60 4.53 1.52
C ARG A 230 12.92 5.23 2.69
N THR A 231 12.78 4.53 3.81
CA THR A 231 12.13 5.05 5.03
C THR A 231 13.12 5.61 6.04
N THR A 232 14.41 5.40 5.82
CA THR A 232 15.49 5.67 6.79
C THR A 232 16.77 6.12 6.08
N GLY A 233 17.74 6.63 6.86
CA GLY A 233 19.13 6.74 6.43
C GLY A 233 19.76 5.38 6.09
N ASP A 234 21.02 5.40 5.67
CA ASP A 234 21.69 4.21 5.14
C ASP A 234 21.97 3.18 6.24
N ILE A 235 21.78 1.92 5.88
CA ILE A 235 22.23 0.79 6.69
C ILE A 235 23.76 0.65 6.64
N SER A 236 24.31 0.02 7.66
CA SER A 236 25.72 -0.40 7.72
C SER A 236 25.78 -1.83 8.27
N PRO A 237 26.87 -2.59 8.02
CA PRO A 237 26.94 -4.01 8.36
C PRO A 237 27.23 -4.24 9.85
N SER A 238 26.30 -3.79 10.69
CA SER A 238 26.31 -3.91 12.14
C SER A 238 24.90 -4.13 12.68
N PHE A 239 24.76 -4.95 13.71
CA PHE A 239 23.47 -5.24 14.33
C PHE A 239 22.75 -3.99 14.84
N SER A 240 23.49 -3.02 15.39
CA SER A 240 22.93 -1.75 15.87
C SER A 240 22.31 -0.91 14.76
N SER A 241 22.91 -0.93 13.57
CA SER A 241 22.39 -0.18 12.43
C SER A 241 21.14 -0.88 11.90
N MET A 242 21.20 -2.19 11.66
CA MET A 242 20.04 -3.01 11.29
C MET A 242 18.87 -2.79 12.26
N LEU A 243 19.14 -2.77 13.56
CA LEU A 243 18.12 -2.56 14.59
C LEU A 243 17.47 -1.16 14.51
N SER A 244 18.28 -0.11 14.34
CA SER A 244 17.77 1.26 14.20
C SER A 244 16.89 1.43 12.95
N ILE A 245 17.27 0.75 11.86
CA ILE A 245 16.53 0.72 10.60
C ILE A 245 15.18 0.01 10.79
N PHE A 246 15.22 -1.19 11.40
CA PHE A 246 14.03 -1.97 11.73
C PHE A 246 13.02 -1.17 12.56
N HIS A 247 13.46 -0.54 13.66
CA HIS A 247 12.58 0.26 14.53
C HIS A 247 11.90 1.42 13.82
N SER A 248 12.58 2.03 12.84
CA SER A 248 12.03 3.14 12.08
C SER A 248 11.01 2.68 11.03
N ASN A 249 11.21 1.50 10.44
CA ASN A 249 10.37 0.98 9.36
C ASN A 249 9.13 0.19 9.85
N VAL A 250 9.24 -0.52 10.98
CA VAL A 250 8.22 -1.48 11.44
C VAL A 250 6.84 -0.84 11.68
N GLY A 251 6.81 0.44 12.04
CA GLY A 251 5.57 1.20 12.28
C GLY A 251 4.83 1.64 11.02
N LEU A 252 5.36 1.39 9.82
CA LEU A 252 4.84 1.93 8.56
C LEU A 252 3.96 0.94 7.78
N ALA A 253 3.55 -0.17 8.41
CA ALA A 253 2.82 -1.26 7.76
C ALA A 253 1.57 -0.84 6.97
N SER A 254 0.88 0.22 7.39
CA SER A 254 -0.31 0.74 6.71
C SER A 254 -0.04 1.38 5.34
N TYR A 255 1.23 1.69 5.03
CA TYR A 255 1.63 2.39 3.80
C TYR A 255 2.19 1.46 2.73
N ALA A 256 2.47 0.20 3.06
CA ALA A 256 2.96 -0.80 2.10
C ALA A 256 1.82 -1.63 1.53
N GLY A 257 1.94 -1.99 0.25
CA GLY A 257 0.96 -2.79 -0.47
C GLY A 257 1.43 -3.16 -1.88
N PRO A 258 0.69 -4.01 -2.60
CA PRO A 258 1.00 -4.35 -3.98
C PRO A 258 1.28 -3.11 -4.85
N GLY A 259 2.48 -3.05 -5.41
CA GLY A 259 2.96 -1.96 -6.26
C GLY A 259 3.69 -0.83 -5.55
N HIS A 260 3.76 -0.82 -4.22
CA HIS A 260 4.27 0.30 -3.42
C HIS A 260 4.78 -0.15 -2.03
N TRP A 261 6.09 -0.13 -1.81
CA TRP A 261 6.73 -0.76 -0.64
C TRP A 261 7.56 0.20 0.21
N ASN A 262 7.45 0.06 1.53
CA ASN A 262 8.42 0.67 2.44
C ASN A 262 9.79 -0.04 2.27
N ASP A 263 10.84 0.75 2.07
CA ASP A 263 12.20 0.26 1.84
C ASP A 263 13.11 0.59 3.04
N PRO A 264 13.37 -0.39 3.93
CA PRO A 264 14.33 -0.26 5.02
C PRO A 264 15.80 -0.36 4.55
N ASP A 265 16.10 -0.13 3.27
CA ASP A 265 17.43 -0.23 2.66
C ASP A 265 17.88 -1.65 2.34
N MET A 266 19.01 -1.73 1.62
CA MET A 266 19.62 -2.98 1.12
C MET A 266 20.06 -3.92 2.25
N LEU A 267 20.17 -5.21 1.95
CA LEU A 267 20.60 -6.24 2.89
C LEU A 267 22.12 -6.22 3.10
N GLU A 268 22.54 -6.31 4.35
CA GLU A 268 23.93 -6.51 4.80
C GLU A 268 24.28 -7.97 5.08
N VAL A 269 23.37 -8.90 4.73
CA VAL A 269 23.60 -10.34 4.78
C VAL A 269 24.89 -10.72 4.05
N GLY A 270 25.89 -11.19 4.80
CA GLY A 270 27.21 -11.57 4.27
C GLY A 270 28.25 -10.45 4.24
N ASN A 271 27.92 -9.24 4.70
CA ASN A 271 28.83 -8.11 4.80
C ASN A 271 29.33 -7.88 6.24
N GLY A 272 30.48 -7.21 6.34
CA GLY A 272 31.07 -6.75 7.58
C GLY A 272 31.24 -7.85 8.64
N SER A 273 30.88 -7.53 9.88
CA SER A 273 31.07 -8.40 11.04
C SER A 273 29.77 -8.96 11.62
N MET A 274 28.64 -8.86 10.89
CA MET A 274 27.39 -9.45 11.33
C MET A 274 27.51 -10.97 11.41
N THR A 275 27.06 -11.54 12.51
CA THR A 275 27.07 -12.98 12.71
C THR A 275 26.04 -13.68 11.82
N ALA A 276 26.17 -14.99 11.65
CA ALA A 276 25.16 -15.79 10.94
C ALA A 276 23.76 -15.67 11.58
N THR A 277 23.69 -15.53 12.91
CA THR A 277 22.43 -15.30 13.63
C THR A 277 21.82 -13.94 13.24
N GLU A 278 22.63 -12.89 13.23
CA GLU A 278 22.19 -11.53 12.88
C GLU A 278 21.79 -11.43 11.40
N SER A 279 22.53 -12.08 10.50
CA SER A 279 22.17 -12.15 9.07
C SER A 279 20.82 -12.85 8.86
N ARG A 280 20.54 -13.93 9.61
CA ARG A 280 19.23 -14.59 9.58
C ARG A 280 18.12 -13.72 10.16
N SER A 281 18.42 -12.96 11.22
CA SER A 281 17.46 -12.01 11.80
C SER A 281 17.13 -10.89 10.83
N GLU A 282 18.12 -10.25 10.22
CA GLU A 282 17.91 -9.23 9.18
C GLU A 282 17.01 -9.76 8.06
N PHE A 283 17.38 -10.91 7.46
CA PHE A 283 16.59 -11.48 6.36
C PHE A 283 15.15 -11.82 6.78
N SER A 284 14.95 -12.32 8.01
CA SER A 284 13.63 -12.63 8.54
C SER A 284 12.79 -11.36 8.75
N LEU A 285 13.38 -10.30 9.30
CA LEU A 285 12.69 -9.04 9.58
C LEU A 285 12.33 -8.29 8.30
N TRP A 286 13.22 -8.27 7.30
CA TRP A 286 12.90 -7.69 5.99
C TRP A 286 11.74 -8.44 5.33
N ALA A 287 11.77 -9.78 5.35
CA ALA A 287 10.69 -10.60 4.80
C ALA A 287 9.35 -10.42 5.54
N GLU A 288 9.40 -10.38 6.87
CA GLU A 288 8.22 -10.11 7.70
C GLU A 288 7.67 -8.70 7.43
N MET A 289 8.53 -7.73 7.09
CA MET A 289 8.11 -6.38 6.75
C MET A 289 7.66 -6.18 5.29
N ALA A 290 7.70 -7.23 4.44
CA ALA A 290 7.48 -7.09 3.00
C ALA A 290 8.39 -6.02 2.36
N ALA A 291 9.67 -6.05 2.74
CA ALA A 291 10.67 -5.11 2.26
C ALA A 291 11.32 -5.58 0.94
N PRO A 292 11.85 -4.69 0.11
CA PRO A 292 12.76 -5.07 -0.97
C PRO A 292 13.89 -5.98 -0.46
N LEU A 293 14.08 -7.15 -1.08
CA LEU A 293 15.21 -8.04 -0.80
C LEU A 293 16.34 -7.77 -1.79
N ILE A 294 17.04 -6.65 -1.60
CA ILE A 294 18.18 -6.24 -2.42
C ILE A 294 19.48 -6.61 -1.70
N ALA A 295 20.19 -7.63 -2.18
CA ALA A 295 21.46 -8.05 -1.61
C ALA A 295 22.56 -7.01 -1.87
N GLY A 296 23.30 -6.63 -0.82
CA GLY A 296 24.43 -5.70 -0.91
C GLY A 296 25.82 -6.36 -0.82
N THR A 297 25.91 -7.70 -0.83
CA THR A 297 27.17 -8.44 -0.65
C THR A 297 27.85 -8.82 -1.97
N ASN A 298 29.13 -9.20 -1.92
CA ASN A 298 29.88 -9.70 -3.07
C ASN A 298 29.36 -11.09 -3.51
N ILE A 299 28.40 -11.11 -4.42
CA ILE A 299 27.71 -12.33 -4.86
C ILE A 299 28.66 -13.36 -5.52
N PRO A 300 29.59 -13.00 -6.42
CA PRO A 300 30.54 -13.96 -6.99
C PRO A 300 31.38 -14.73 -5.95
N SER A 301 31.66 -14.12 -4.80
CA SER A 301 32.41 -14.76 -3.71
C SER A 301 31.57 -15.04 -2.46
N ALA A 302 30.24 -15.01 -2.56
CA ALA A 302 29.37 -15.24 -1.42
C ALA A 302 29.55 -16.66 -0.87
N SER A 303 29.61 -16.78 0.46
CA SER A 303 29.75 -18.09 1.11
C SER A 303 28.49 -18.93 0.93
N ALA A 304 28.62 -20.25 1.09
CA ALA A 304 27.44 -21.14 1.07
C ALA A 304 26.43 -20.78 2.17
N ASP A 305 26.89 -20.33 3.34
CA ASP A 305 26.02 -19.88 4.43
C ASP A 305 25.26 -18.61 4.05
N THR A 306 25.94 -17.62 3.46
CA THR A 306 25.34 -16.39 2.92
C THR A 306 24.26 -16.72 1.88
N LEU A 307 24.59 -17.57 0.91
CA LEU A 307 23.64 -18.00 -0.11
C LEU A 307 22.47 -18.78 0.50
N SER A 308 22.69 -19.59 1.53
CA SER A 308 21.60 -20.31 2.22
C SER A 308 20.60 -19.40 2.92
N VAL A 309 21.06 -18.23 3.40
CA VAL A 309 20.20 -17.19 3.96
C VAL A 309 19.42 -16.52 2.83
N LEU A 310 20.14 -15.98 1.83
CA LEU A 310 19.53 -15.24 0.73
C LEU A 310 18.58 -16.09 -0.13
N THR A 311 18.74 -17.41 -0.17
CA THR A 311 17.92 -18.32 -1.00
C THR A 311 16.93 -19.16 -0.19
N ASN A 312 16.68 -18.83 1.08
CA ASN A 312 15.70 -19.56 1.89
C ASN A 312 14.27 -19.33 1.35
N SER A 313 13.79 -20.30 0.56
CA SER A 313 12.49 -20.23 -0.13
C SER A 313 11.28 -20.10 0.81
N ARG A 314 11.36 -20.57 2.06
CA ARG A 314 10.26 -20.44 3.02
C ARG A 314 10.12 -19.02 3.55
N VAL A 315 11.24 -18.34 3.80
CA VAL A 315 11.27 -16.95 4.26
C VAL A 315 10.93 -16.01 3.10
N ILE A 316 11.49 -16.27 1.90
CA ILE A 316 11.14 -15.53 0.68
C ILE A 316 9.63 -15.64 0.37
N ALA A 317 9.01 -16.80 0.57
CA ALA A 317 7.57 -16.94 0.36
C ALA A 317 6.73 -16.08 1.31
N VAL A 318 7.24 -15.73 2.50
CA VAL A 318 6.59 -14.74 3.37
C VAL A 318 6.76 -13.35 2.78
N ASP A 319 7.98 -12.97 2.41
CA ASP A 319 8.28 -11.67 1.79
C ASP A 319 7.38 -11.40 0.58
N GLN A 320 7.38 -12.36 -0.35
CA GLN A 320 6.70 -12.33 -1.64
C GLN A 320 5.23 -12.79 -1.58
N ASP A 321 4.59 -12.80 -0.41
CA ASP A 321 3.19 -13.20 -0.28
C ASP A 321 2.28 -12.22 -1.05
N PRO A 322 1.36 -12.72 -1.91
CA PRO A 322 0.57 -11.86 -2.80
C PRO A 322 -0.53 -11.06 -2.09
N LEU A 323 -0.80 -11.30 -0.79
CA LEU A 323 -1.62 -10.38 -0.01
C LEU A 323 -0.94 -9.01 0.12
N GLY A 324 0.38 -8.98 0.02
CA GLY A 324 1.18 -7.77 -0.01
C GLY A 324 1.08 -6.96 1.27
N LYS A 325 0.92 -7.63 2.41
CA LYS A 325 0.89 -6.96 3.72
C LYS A 325 2.26 -6.98 4.35
N GLN A 326 2.71 -5.81 4.80
CA GLN A 326 3.78 -5.71 5.78
C GLN A 326 3.30 -6.26 7.13
N GLY A 327 4.17 -7.01 7.83
CA GLY A 327 3.93 -7.46 9.18
C GLY A 327 3.85 -6.31 10.17
N SER A 328 2.98 -6.45 11.18
CA SER A 328 2.78 -5.45 12.23
C SER A 328 3.34 -5.96 13.56
N MET A 329 3.80 -5.02 14.40
CA MET A 329 4.17 -5.32 15.78
C MET A 329 2.95 -5.79 16.58
N VAL A 330 3.03 -6.96 17.19
CA VAL A 330 2.02 -7.52 18.10
C VAL A 330 2.36 -7.18 19.54
N SER A 331 3.64 -7.28 19.91
CA SER A 331 4.13 -6.89 21.23
C SER A 331 5.63 -6.59 21.16
N SER A 332 6.06 -5.60 21.94
CA SER A 332 7.47 -5.25 22.12
C SER A 332 7.68 -4.94 23.59
N SER A 333 8.55 -5.69 24.27
CA SER A 333 8.87 -5.44 25.68
C SER A 333 10.28 -5.89 26.02
N GLY A 334 11.12 -4.95 26.46
CA GLY A 334 12.48 -5.25 26.91
C GLY A 334 13.42 -5.76 25.80
N GLY A 335 13.20 -5.34 24.55
CA GLY A 335 13.95 -5.83 23.38
C GLY A 335 13.53 -7.23 22.94
N LEU A 336 12.34 -7.68 23.34
CA LEU A 336 11.73 -8.94 22.90
C LEU A 336 10.48 -8.60 22.10
N ASP A 337 10.55 -8.84 20.81
CA ASP A 337 9.57 -8.41 19.84
C ASP A 337 8.83 -9.58 19.21
N VAL A 338 7.55 -9.35 18.96
CA VAL A 338 6.68 -10.26 18.22
C VAL A 338 6.04 -9.49 17.09
N LEU A 339 6.28 -9.94 15.87
CA LEU A 339 5.60 -9.44 14.68
C LEU A 339 4.65 -10.51 14.15
N ALA A 340 3.60 -10.07 13.47
CA ALA A 340 2.72 -10.95 12.71
C ALA A 340 2.36 -10.35 11.36
N LYS A 341 2.44 -11.18 10.32
CA LYS A 341 2.07 -10.87 8.95
C LYS A 341 1.01 -11.85 8.46
N PRO A 342 -0.24 -11.39 8.23
CA PRO A 342 -1.24 -12.19 7.54
C PRO A 342 -0.76 -12.58 6.14
N LEU A 343 -1.07 -13.81 5.72
CA LEU A 343 -0.72 -14.35 4.41
C LEU A 343 -1.99 -14.61 3.59
N ALA A 344 -1.87 -14.58 2.26
CA ALA A 344 -3.01 -14.65 1.33
C ALA A 344 -3.88 -15.91 1.51
N ASN A 345 -3.29 -17.00 2.00
CA ASN A 345 -3.98 -18.27 2.21
C ASN A 345 -4.69 -18.39 3.58
N GLY A 346 -4.68 -17.33 4.40
CA GLY A 346 -5.27 -17.32 5.74
C GLY A 346 -4.32 -17.80 6.87
N ASP A 347 -3.09 -18.15 6.53
CA ASP A 347 -2.03 -18.36 7.51
C ASP A 347 -1.48 -17.03 8.01
N VAL A 348 -0.67 -17.09 9.07
CA VAL A 348 0.02 -15.93 9.62
C VAL A 348 1.48 -16.28 9.81
N SER A 349 2.39 -15.47 9.26
CA SER A 349 3.79 -15.49 9.64
C SER A 349 3.96 -14.79 10.99
N VAL A 350 4.84 -15.32 11.84
CA VAL A 350 5.14 -14.78 13.16
C VAL A 350 6.66 -14.77 13.35
N ALA A 351 7.23 -13.59 13.54
CA ALA A 351 8.63 -13.44 13.92
C ALA A 351 8.75 -13.15 15.42
N LEU A 352 9.50 -14.01 16.13
CA LEU A 352 9.90 -13.81 17.52
C LEU A 352 11.35 -13.33 17.52
N PHE A 353 11.57 -12.04 17.75
CA PHE A 353 12.87 -11.39 17.60
C PHE A 353 13.43 -10.95 18.94
N ASN A 354 14.71 -11.27 19.18
CA ASN A 354 15.42 -10.94 20.41
C ASN A 354 16.54 -9.93 20.12
N GLU A 355 16.35 -8.69 20.52
CA GLU A 355 17.35 -7.62 20.41
C GLU A 355 18.46 -7.72 21.46
N THR A 356 18.24 -8.53 22.50
CA THR A 356 19.09 -8.53 23.70
C THR A 356 20.36 -9.37 23.52
N ASN A 357 21.31 -9.18 24.44
CA ASN A 357 22.59 -9.90 24.47
C ASN A 357 22.53 -11.29 25.13
N SER A 358 21.33 -11.81 25.41
CA SER A 358 21.16 -13.14 26.03
C SER A 358 19.96 -13.88 25.45
N THR A 359 20.04 -15.21 25.42
CA THR A 359 18.90 -16.04 25.03
C THR A 359 17.68 -15.78 25.93
N ALA A 360 16.52 -15.56 25.32
CA ALA A 360 15.27 -15.28 26.02
C ALA A 360 14.12 -16.13 25.48
N ALA A 361 13.16 -16.48 26.34
CA ALA A 361 11.91 -17.06 25.89
C ALA A 361 10.98 -15.93 25.41
N ILE A 362 10.54 -16.01 24.16
CA ILE A 362 9.57 -15.08 23.57
C ILE A 362 8.30 -15.87 23.30
N THR A 363 7.15 -15.29 23.68
CA THR A 363 5.86 -15.97 23.62
C THR A 363 4.78 -15.03 23.11
N THR A 364 3.89 -15.57 22.27
CA THR A 364 2.61 -14.96 21.88
C THR A 364 1.52 -16.04 21.82
N SER A 365 0.34 -15.71 21.32
CA SER A 365 -0.77 -16.64 21.14
C SER A 365 -1.39 -16.54 19.76
N ALA A 366 -2.02 -17.62 19.31
CA ALA A 366 -2.83 -17.67 18.10
C ALA A 366 -3.88 -16.54 18.08
N ALA A 367 -4.53 -16.28 19.22
CA ALA A 367 -5.50 -15.19 19.34
C ALA A 367 -4.86 -13.80 19.16
N ALA A 368 -3.68 -13.57 19.73
CA ALA A 368 -2.97 -12.29 19.61
C ALA A 368 -2.53 -11.98 18.18
N ILE A 369 -2.26 -13.02 17.39
CA ILE A 369 -1.94 -12.90 15.95
C ILE A 369 -3.19 -12.98 15.05
N GLY A 370 -4.39 -12.89 15.64
CA GLY A 370 -5.66 -12.85 14.92
C GLY A 370 -6.19 -14.21 14.45
N LYS A 371 -5.62 -15.35 14.87
CA LYS A 371 -6.12 -16.69 14.54
C LYS A 371 -7.07 -17.22 15.62
N THR A 372 -8.23 -17.71 15.19
CA THR A 372 -9.26 -18.28 16.08
C THR A 372 -9.93 -19.51 15.44
N GLY A 373 -10.87 -20.14 16.15
CA GLY A 373 -11.75 -21.16 15.55
C GLY A 373 -11.13 -22.55 15.33
N ALA A 374 -9.90 -22.78 15.78
CA ALA A 374 -9.29 -24.12 15.82
C ALA A 374 -8.91 -24.55 17.23
N SER A 375 -9.05 -25.86 17.49
CA SER A 375 -8.57 -26.51 18.70
C SER A 375 -7.05 -26.73 18.72
N ALA A 376 -6.41 -26.65 17.54
CA ALA A 376 -4.97 -26.73 17.38
C ALA A 376 -4.51 -26.01 16.11
N TYR A 377 -3.28 -25.49 16.14
CA TYR A 377 -2.59 -24.81 15.04
C TYR A 377 -1.30 -25.56 14.72
N THR A 378 -0.89 -25.52 13.47
CA THR A 378 0.41 -26.03 13.02
C THR A 378 1.41 -24.89 13.00
N LEU A 379 2.56 -25.08 13.64
CA LEU A 379 3.70 -24.16 13.59
C LEU A 379 4.78 -24.78 12.72
N THR A 380 5.16 -24.12 11.64
CA THR A 380 6.31 -24.51 10.81
C THR A 380 7.41 -23.48 10.97
N ASP A 381 8.55 -23.89 11.51
CA ASP A 381 9.76 -23.05 11.58
C ASP A 381 10.30 -22.86 10.16
N LEU A 382 10.43 -21.61 9.72
CA LEU A 382 10.79 -21.27 8.35
C LEU A 382 12.29 -21.44 8.07
N TRP A 383 13.13 -21.47 9.09
CA TRP A 383 14.55 -21.76 8.95
C TRP A 383 14.81 -23.26 8.91
N SER A 384 14.31 -24.02 9.88
CA SER A 384 14.56 -25.47 9.94
C SER A 384 13.61 -26.31 9.09
N GLY A 385 12.42 -25.80 8.76
CA GLY A 385 11.34 -26.56 8.12
C GLY A 385 10.61 -27.51 9.07
N ALA A 386 11.03 -27.60 10.34
CA ALA A 386 10.39 -28.45 11.32
C ALA A 386 8.98 -27.95 11.62
N SER A 387 8.04 -28.90 11.77
CA SER A 387 6.65 -28.58 12.10
C SER A 387 6.26 -29.19 13.45
N SER A 388 5.46 -28.45 14.21
CA SER A 388 4.87 -28.87 15.47
C SER A 388 3.41 -28.42 15.55
N THR A 389 2.71 -28.81 16.63
CA THR A 389 1.32 -28.38 16.87
C THR A 389 1.21 -27.69 18.22
N THR A 390 0.29 -26.74 18.32
CA THR A 390 -0.03 -26.03 19.56
C THR A 390 -1.53 -25.84 19.70
N SER A 391 -2.06 -25.82 20.92
CA SER A 391 -3.46 -25.43 21.17
C SER A 391 -3.68 -23.90 21.12
N GLY A 392 -2.61 -23.11 21.02
CA GLY A 392 -2.70 -21.66 20.87
C GLY A 392 -1.45 -20.90 21.30
N THR A 393 -0.61 -21.45 22.17
CA THR A 393 0.64 -20.78 22.58
C THR A 393 1.71 -20.92 21.50
N ILE A 394 2.33 -19.81 21.12
CA ILE A 394 3.45 -19.78 20.16
C ILE A 394 4.65 -19.26 20.93
N SER A 395 5.70 -20.08 21.07
CA SER A 395 6.85 -19.72 21.89
C SER A 395 8.12 -20.36 21.37
N ALA A 396 9.24 -19.67 21.54
CA ALA A 396 10.56 -20.22 21.30
C ALA A 396 11.59 -19.68 22.31
N SER A 397 12.66 -20.44 22.50
CA SER A 397 13.90 -19.95 23.12
C SER A 397 14.73 -19.30 22.02
N VAL A 398 14.81 -17.97 22.02
CA VAL A 398 15.42 -17.19 20.94
C VAL A 398 16.81 -16.71 21.40
N PRO A 399 17.89 -17.11 20.72
CA PRO A 399 19.25 -16.66 21.04
C PRO A 399 19.39 -15.14 21.04
N ALA A 400 20.44 -14.62 21.68
CA ALA A 400 20.82 -13.22 21.55
C ALA A 400 20.90 -12.80 20.08
N HIS A 401 20.31 -11.66 19.73
CA HIS A 401 20.23 -11.11 18.37
C HIS A 401 19.53 -12.03 17.35
N GLY A 402 18.86 -13.08 17.83
CA GLY A 402 18.25 -14.12 17.02
C GLY A 402 16.79 -13.84 16.70
N THR A 403 16.31 -14.53 15.67
CA THR A 403 14.89 -14.58 15.29
C THR A 403 14.47 -16.03 15.16
N VAL A 404 13.27 -16.36 15.66
CA VAL A 404 12.55 -17.57 15.26
C VAL A 404 11.32 -17.14 14.47
N MET A 405 11.21 -17.64 13.24
CA MET A 405 10.14 -17.28 12.32
C MET A 405 9.26 -18.50 12.06
N TYR A 406 7.98 -18.39 12.39
CA TYR A 406 6.99 -19.45 12.20
C TYR A 406 5.97 -19.06 11.14
N ARG A 407 5.54 -20.02 10.32
CA ARG A 407 4.23 -19.96 9.68
C ARG A 407 3.22 -20.71 10.54
N VAL A 408 2.11 -20.05 10.83
CA VAL A 408 1.04 -20.56 11.69
C VAL A 408 -0.21 -20.86 10.86
N ALA A 409 -0.48 -22.16 10.69
CA ALA A 409 -1.60 -22.67 9.93
C ALA A 409 -2.73 -23.24 10.81
N GLY A 410 -3.93 -23.33 10.25
CA GLY A 410 -5.13 -23.81 10.92
C GLY A 410 -5.99 -22.70 11.52
N GLY A 411 -7.24 -23.02 11.86
CA GLY A 411 -8.24 -22.03 12.27
C GLY A 411 -8.61 -21.05 11.15
N THR A 412 -9.41 -20.06 11.49
CA THR A 412 -9.68 -18.92 10.63
C THR A 412 -8.66 -17.84 10.95
N GLY A 413 -7.83 -17.46 9.98
CA GLY A 413 -7.00 -16.28 10.08
C GLY A 413 -7.88 -15.04 9.98
N GLY A 414 -7.94 -14.24 11.04
CA GLY A 414 -8.56 -12.91 11.06
C GLY A 414 -7.77 -11.87 10.25
N GLY A 415 -7.11 -12.29 9.17
CA GLY A 415 -6.24 -11.50 8.31
C GLY A 415 -6.99 -10.68 7.25
N GLY A 416 -8.12 -10.09 7.61
CA GLY A 416 -8.80 -9.08 6.82
C GLY A 416 -9.06 -7.89 7.72
N THR A 417 -8.33 -6.78 7.51
CA THR A 417 -8.78 -5.47 7.97
C THR A 417 -10.24 -5.31 7.59
N GLY A 418 -11.03 -4.83 8.54
CA GLY A 418 -12.47 -4.68 8.35
C GLY A 418 -12.85 -4.03 7.03
N VAL A 419 -13.91 -4.53 6.39
CA VAL A 419 -14.45 -3.89 5.17
C VAL A 419 -14.89 -2.48 5.56
N THR A 420 -14.34 -1.47 4.89
CA THR A 420 -14.68 -0.06 5.13
C THR A 420 -15.37 0.49 3.90
N GLY A 421 -16.53 1.10 4.09
CA GLY A 421 -17.31 1.67 3.00
C GLY A 421 -18.64 2.20 3.49
N ALA A 422 -19.48 2.60 2.54
CA ALA A 422 -20.86 2.94 2.84
C ALA A 422 -21.64 1.67 3.21
N LEU A 423 -22.49 1.77 4.22
CA LEU A 423 -23.43 0.70 4.55
C LEU A 423 -24.77 0.98 3.88
N HIS A 424 -24.96 0.44 2.69
CA HIS A 424 -26.12 0.70 1.84
C HIS A 424 -27.36 -0.08 2.28
N ALA A 425 -28.45 0.62 2.60
CA ALA A 425 -29.80 0.08 2.76
C ALA A 425 -30.37 -0.27 1.39
N VAL A 426 -30.31 -1.54 0.99
CA VAL A 426 -30.69 -2.00 -0.36
C VAL A 426 -32.16 -1.68 -0.69
N GLY A 427 -33.07 -1.82 0.29
CA GLY A 427 -34.50 -1.54 0.06
C GLY A 427 -34.83 -0.06 -0.13
N ALA A 428 -33.95 0.86 0.28
CA ALA A 428 -34.17 2.29 0.22
C ALA A 428 -33.24 3.03 -0.75
N ASP A 429 -32.18 2.35 -1.24
CA ASP A 429 -31.10 2.95 -2.04
C ASP A 429 -30.43 4.15 -1.34
N LYS A 430 -30.13 3.96 -0.05
CA LYS A 430 -29.58 4.97 0.87
C LYS A 430 -28.47 4.39 1.74
N CYS A 431 -27.79 5.23 2.50
CA CYS A 431 -26.69 4.84 3.37
C CYS A 431 -27.08 4.97 4.83
N LEU A 432 -26.59 4.07 5.69
CA LEU A 432 -26.64 4.25 7.13
C LEU A 432 -25.83 5.50 7.51
N ASP A 433 -26.47 6.43 8.21
CA ASP A 433 -26.01 7.78 8.45
C ASP A 433 -26.07 8.11 9.95
N VAL A 434 -25.07 8.84 10.43
CA VAL A 434 -25.14 9.55 11.71
C VAL A 434 -25.61 10.99 11.47
N PRO A 435 -26.82 11.36 11.96
CA PRO A 435 -27.46 12.63 11.64
C PRO A 435 -26.55 13.84 11.89
N ASN A 436 -26.41 14.72 10.90
CA ASN A 436 -25.63 15.96 10.98
C ASN A 436 -24.15 15.76 11.40
N SER A 437 -23.59 14.58 11.15
CA SER A 437 -22.20 14.24 11.52
C SER A 437 -21.88 14.44 13.01
N THR A 438 -22.87 14.30 13.89
CA THR A 438 -22.65 14.42 15.33
C THR A 438 -21.82 13.24 15.87
N THR A 439 -21.06 13.50 16.94
CA THR A 439 -20.37 12.46 17.72
C THR A 439 -20.98 12.31 19.12
N THR A 440 -22.19 12.83 19.33
CA THR A 440 -22.90 12.68 20.61
C THR A 440 -23.35 11.23 20.81
N ALA A 441 -22.80 10.56 21.82
CA ALA A 441 -23.23 9.21 22.21
C ALA A 441 -24.74 9.16 22.50
N GLY A 442 -25.41 8.13 22.02
CA GLY A 442 -26.86 7.96 22.11
C GLY A 442 -27.63 8.53 20.92
N THR A 443 -26.94 9.07 19.91
CA THR A 443 -27.61 9.51 18.68
C THR A 443 -28.03 8.29 17.86
N GLN A 444 -29.34 8.15 17.62
CA GLN A 444 -29.89 7.07 16.80
C GLN A 444 -29.45 7.24 15.34
N ALA A 445 -28.99 6.15 14.72
CA ALA A 445 -28.63 6.15 13.31
C ALA A 445 -29.88 6.21 12.42
N GLU A 446 -29.74 6.80 11.25
CA GLU A 446 -30.80 6.93 10.25
C GLU A 446 -30.31 6.44 8.89
N ILE A 447 -31.19 6.39 7.90
CA ILE A 447 -30.78 6.31 6.50
C ILE A 447 -30.87 7.69 5.86
N TRP A 448 -29.87 8.00 5.05
CA TRP A 448 -29.81 9.25 4.30
C TRP A 448 -29.24 9.00 2.90
N SER A 449 -29.55 9.90 1.97
CA SER A 449 -28.95 9.95 0.64
C SER A 449 -27.42 9.81 0.74
N CYS A 450 -26.87 8.81 0.06
CA CYS A 450 -25.45 8.50 0.10
C CYS A 450 -24.62 9.69 -0.41
N ASN A 451 -23.77 10.24 0.44
CA ASN A 451 -22.98 11.44 0.17
C ASN A 451 -21.46 11.24 0.38
N GLY A 452 -21.04 10.07 0.87
CA GLY A 452 -19.62 9.75 1.09
C GLY A 452 -19.00 10.47 2.29
N GLY A 453 -19.80 11.14 3.11
CA GLY A 453 -19.37 11.79 4.33
C GLY A 453 -18.88 10.79 5.38
N ALA A 454 -17.98 11.25 6.26
CA ALA A 454 -17.41 10.40 7.31
C ALA A 454 -18.48 9.85 8.29
N ASN A 455 -19.65 10.48 8.35
CA ASN A 455 -20.82 10.03 9.12
C ASN A 455 -21.61 8.89 8.44
N GLN A 456 -21.24 8.50 7.21
CA GLN A 456 -21.77 7.36 6.45
C GLN A 456 -20.71 6.30 6.13
N THR A 457 -19.45 6.54 6.47
CA THR A 457 -18.36 5.59 6.26
C THR A 457 -18.21 4.69 7.48
N TRP A 458 -18.58 3.42 7.29
CA TRP A 458 -18.54 2.42 8.35
C TRP A 458 -17.40 1.42 8.10
N THR A 459 -16.68 1.06 9.15
CA THR A 459 -15.68 -0.01 9.14
C THR A 459 -16.21 -1.18 9.95
N HIS A 460 -16.44 -2.33 9.29
CA HIS A 460 -16.76 -3.58 10.00
C HIS A 460 -15.48 -4.28 10.42
N SER A 461 -15.06 -4.10 11.66
CA SER A 461 -13.81 -4.67 12.18
C SER A 461 -13.86 -6.19 12.35
N ALA A 462 -12.69 -6.81 12.48
CA ALA A 462 -12.57 -8.24 12.75
C ALA A 462 -13.14 -8.65 14.13
N SER A 463 -13.29 -7.71 15.08
CA SER A 463 -13.99 -7.97 16.35
C SER A 463 -15.52 -7.91 16.23
N GLY A 464 -16.02 -7.74 15.01
CA GLY A 464 -17.44 -7.62 14.70
C GLY A 464 -18.00 -6.22 14.90
N SER A 465 -17.21 -5.23 15.34
CA SER A 465 -17.75 -3.88 15.50
C SER A 465 -17.99 -3.19 14.17
N LEU A 466 -19.04 -2.38 14.07
CA LEU A 466 -19.21 -1.42 12.99
C LEU A 466 -18.85 -0.04 13.54
N THR A 467 -17.73 0.53 13.13
CA THR A 467 -17.26 1.84 13.62
C THR A 467 -17.49 2.94 12.59
N VAL A 468 -17.77 4.15 13.06
CA VAL A 468 -17.90 5.38 12.26
C VAL A 468 -16.95 6.44 12.81
N TYR A 469 -16.46 7.32 11.94
CA TYR A 469 -15.35 8.24 12.20
C TYR A 469 -14.03 7.52 12.55
N SER A 470 -12.98 8.29 12.87
CA SER A 470 -11.64 7.77 13.17
C SER A 470 -10.94 8.55 14.29
N GLY A 471 -9.86 7.98 14.82
CA GLY A 471 -9.06 8.58 15.89
C GLY A 471 -9.87 8.80 17.17
N SER A 472 -9.69 9.94 17.82
CA SER A 472 -10.37 10.28 19.09
C SER A 472 -11.88 10.51 18.97
N ARG A 473 -12.43 10.52 17.74
CA ARG A 473 -13.86 10.72 17.46
C ARG A 473 -14.57 9.43 17.06
N GLN A 474 -13.86 8.31 17.06
CA GLN A 474 -14.41 7.02 16.66
C GLN A 474 -15.58 6.61 17.56
N MET A 475 -16.69 6.25 16.92
CA MET A 475 -17.90 5.74 17.57
C MET A 475 -18.22 4.34 17.04
N CYS A 476 -18.96 3.55 17.81
CA CYS A 476 -19.43 2.23 17.43
C CYS A 476 -20.94 2.24 17.21
N LEU A 477 -21.42 1.53 16.19
CA LEU A 477 -22.83 1.18 16.04
C LEU A 477 -23.23 0.30 17.23
N ASP A 478 -24.29 0.69 17.93
CA ASP A 478 -24.65 0.17 19.24
C ASP A 478 -26.15 -0.12 19.29
N ALA A 479 -26.52 -1.32 19.72
CA ALA A 479 -27.89 -1.63 20.08
C ALA A 479 -28.19 -1.12 21.50
N TYR A 480 -29.03 -0.08 21.57
CA TYR A 480 -29.27 0.72 22.77
C TYR A 480 -29.43 -0.13 24.03
N ASN A 481 -28.55 0.13 25.01
CA ASN A 481 -28.57 -0.47 26.34
C ASN A 481 -28.59 -2.01 26.33
N ASN A 482 -27.95 -2.62 25.33
CA ASN A 482 -27.86 -4.07 25.15
C ASN A 482 -29.24 -4.77 25.14
N GLN A 483 -30.27 -4.07 24.66
CA GLN A 483 -31.61 -4.62 24.54
C GLN A 483 -31.68 -5.69 23.43
N THR A 484 -32.60 -6.64 23.61
CA THR A 484 -32.75 -7.83 22.76
C THR A 484 -34.15 -8.00 22.19
N THR A 485 -34.98 -6.95 22.25
CA THR A 485 -36.38 -6.98 21.77
C THR A 485 -36.54 -6.23 20.44
N PRO A 486 -37.45 -6.65 19.54
CA PRO A 486 -37.79 -5.88 18.35
C PRO A 486 -38.21 -4.44 18.69
N GLY A 487 -37.75 -3.47 17.90
CA GLY A 487 -37.92 -2.03 18.15
C GLY A 487 -36.78 -1.41 18.98
N THR A 488 -35.76 -2.19 19.34
CA THR A 488 -34.55 -1.65 19.99
C THR A 488 -33.87 -0.65 19.06
N LYS A 489 -33.58 0.55 19.57
CA LYS A 489 -32.88 1.59 18.81
C LYS A 489 -31.46 1.16 18.47
N VAL A 490 -31.01 1.51 17.26
CA VAL A 490 -29.61 1.38 16.87
C VAL A 490 -28.99 2.76 16.82
N GLU A 491 -28.00 3.02 17.66
CA GLU A 491 -27.38 4.32 17.89
C GLU A 491 -25.87 4.27 17.70
N ILE A 492 -25.22 5.42 17.83
CA ILE A 492 -23.77 5.49 18.03
C ILE A 492 -23.42 5.67 19.50
N TRP A 493 -22.42 4.92 19.97
CA TRP A 493 -21.91 5.04 21.33
C TRP A 493 -20.38 4.97 21.36
N ASN A 494 -19.78 5.37 22.47
CA ASN A 494 -18.34 5.16 22.69
C ASN A 494 -18.02 3.67 22.57
N CYS A 495 -17.01 3.32 21.78
CA CYS A 495 -16.61 1.93 21.61
C CYS A 495 -16.16 1.33 22.95
N ASN A 496 -16.88 0.30 23.42
CA ASN A 496 -16.67 -0.34 24.72
C ASN A 496 -16.49 -1.87 24.62
N GLY A 497 -16.57 -2.43 23.42
CA GLY A 497 -16.32 -3.85 23.14
C GLY A 497 -17.43 -4.82 23.57
N GLN A 498 -18.56 -4.32 24.10
CA GLN A 498 -19.67 -5.15 24.55
C GLN A 498 -20.41 -5.82 23.38
N SER A 499 -21.18 -6.87 23.67
CA SER A 499 -21.89 -7.67 22.67
C SER A 499 -22.90 -6.87 21.84
N ASN A 500 -23.47 -5.80 22.39
CA ASN A 500 -24.39 -4.90 21.66
C ASN A 500 -23.71 -3.97 20.65
N GLN A 501 -22.38 -3.92 20.64
CA GLN A 501 -21.59 -3.22 19.61
C GLN A 501 -20.97 -4.19 18.60
N GLN A 502 -21.34 -5.48 18.66
CA GLN A 502 -20.84 -6.50 17.74
C GLN A 502 -21.95 -6.91 16.77
N TRP A 503 -21.58 -7.02 15.50
CA TRP A 503 -22.46 -7.17 14.37
C TRP A 503 -21.94 -8.26 13.43
N THR A 504 -22.84 -9.11 12.97
CA THR A 504 -22.55 -10.13 11.96
C THR A 504 -23.11 -9.69 10.63
N LEU A 505 -22.24 -9.50 9.63
CA LEU A 505 -22.62 -9.33 8.23
C LEU A 505 -22.88 -10.71 7.63
N ASN A 506 -24.13 -11.00 7.29
CA ASN A 506 -24.52 -12.32 6.81
C ASN A 506 -24.44 -12.39 5.28
N ALA A 507 -24.01 -13.54 4.75
CA ALA A 507 -23.94 -13.77 3.30
C ALA A 507 -25.30 -13.62 2.61
N ASN A 508 -26.38 -13.84 3.36
CA ASN A 508 -27.69 -13.62 2.81
C ASN A 508 -27.88 -12.14 2.49
N GLY A 509 -27.22 -11.15 3.12
CA GLY A 509 -27.41 -9.70 2.97
C GLY A 509 -28.06 -9.00 4.19
N THR A 510 -28.29 -9.69 5.30
CA THR A 510 -28.74 -9.08 6.56
C THR A 510 -27.57 -8.75 7.48
N ILE A 511 -27.73 -7.78 8.37
CA ILE A 511 -26.78 -7.51 9.46
C ILE A 511 -27.48 -7.82 10.77
N THR A 512 -26.88 -8.63 11.63
CA THR A 512 -27.49 -9.05 12.91
C THR A 512 -26.66 -8.63 14.10
N GLY A 513 -27.30 -8.11 15.14
CA GLY A 513 -26.64 -7.81 16.41
C GLY A 513 -26.28 -9.10 17.15
N VAL A 514 -25.03 -9.27 17.55
CA VAL A 514 -24.53 -10.50 18.21
C VAL A 514 -25.26 -10.76 19.53
N GLN A 515 -25.66 -9.70 20.26
CA GLN A 515 -26.35 -9.81 21.55
C GLN A 515 -27.78 -10.36 21.46
N SER A 516 -28.46 -10.22 20.32
CA SER A 516 -29.89 -10.49 20.18
C SER A 516 -30.25 -11.44 19.04
N GLY A 517 -29.39 -11.56 18.02
CA GLY A 517 -29.71 -12.24 16.76
C GLY A 517 -30.74 -11.49 15.90
N LEU A 518 -31.19 -10.31 16.30
CA LEU A 518 -32.12 -9.48 15.54
C LEU A 518 -31.41 -8.76 14.40
N CYS A 519 -32.16 -8.48 13.33
CA CYS A 519 -31.65 -7.83 12.13
C CYS A 519 -31.67 -6.30 12.28
N LEU A 520 -30.61 -5.63 11.83
CA LEU A 520 -30.60 -4.21 11.53
C LEU A 520 -31.66 -3.92 10.48
N ASN A 521 -32.60 -3.05 10.81
CA ASN A 521 -33.81 -2.77 10.05
C ASN A 521 -34.02 -1.27 9.89
N VAL A 522 -34.48 -0.84 8.72
CA VAL A 522 -35.05 0.50 8.55
C VAL A 522 -36.50 0.48 9.07
N THR A 523 -36.79 1.33 10.05
CA THR A 523 -38.07 1.35 10.77
C THR A 523 -39.25 1.46 9.79
N GLY A 524 -40.21 0.52 9.90
CA GLY A 524 -41.40 0.48 9.05
C GLY A 524 -41.14 0.26 7.55
N GLY A 525 -39.90 -0.06 7.15
CA GLY A 525 -39.51 -0.16 5.75
C GLY A 525 -39.57 1.16 4.98
N ALA A 526 -39.44 2.28 5.68
CA ALA A 526 -39.43 3.61 5.08
C ALA A 526 -38.19 3.83 4.20
N THR A 527 -38.32 4.72 3.21
CA THR A 527 -37.25 5.04 2.24
C THR A 527 -36.90 6.53 2.20
N ALA A 528 -37.53 7.34 3.06
CA ALA A 528 -37.26 8.78 3.16
C ALA A 528 -35.94 9.04 3.89
N ASP A 529 -35.28 10.17 3.58
CA ASP A 529 -34.15 10.65 4.39
C ASP A 529 -34.61 10.88 5.83
N GLY A 530 -33.79 10.48 6.79
CA GLY A 530 -34.11 10.55 8.21
C GLY A 530 -34.92 9.38 8.75
N SER A 531 -35.14 8.32 7.96
CA SER A 531 -35.80 7.11 8.46
C SER A 531 -34.86 6.35 9.41
N LEU A 532 -35.31 6.05 10.62
CA LEU A 532 -34.47 5.55 11.70
C LEU A 532 -34.10 4.07 11.55
N ALA A 533 -32.89 3.71 12.01
CA ALA A 533 -32.45 2.33 12.16
C ALA A 533 -32.88 1.74 13.53
N GLU A 534 -33.29 0.48 13.51
CA GLU A 534 -33.69 -0.30 14.68
C GLU A 534 -33.25 -1.77 14.54
N LEU A 535 -33.37 -2.54 15.62
CA LEU A 535 -33.35 -4.00 15.56
C LEU A 535 -34.75 -4.55 15.42
N TRP A 536 -34.94 -5.51 14.51
CA TRP A 536 -36.22 -6.17 14.31
C TRP A 536 -36.06 -7.67 14.06
N THR A 537 -37.15 -8.42 14.23
CA THR A 537 -37.16 -9.85 13.88
C THR A 537 -36.80 -10.02 12.40
N CYS A 538 -35.76 -10.82 12.13
CA CYS A 538 -35.34 -11.14 10.77
C CYS A 538 -36.48 -11.82 10.00
N ASN A 539 -36.93 -11.20 8.91
CA ASN A 539 -38.12 -11.63 8.16
C ASN A 539 -37.89 -11.64 6.64
N GLY A 540 -36.67 -11.34 6.18
CA GLY A 540 -36.30 -11.36 4.77
C GLY A 540 -36.82 -10.18 3.94
N SER A 541 -37.43 -9.17 4.59
CA SER A 541 -37.86 -7.94 3.93
C SER A 541 -36.67 -7.14 3.38
N SER A 542 -36.94 -6.31 2.36
CA SER A 542 -35.94 -5.43 1.74
C SER A 542 -35.37 -4.38 2.69
N SER A 543 -36.10 -4.00 3.76
CA SER A 543 -35.65 -3.05 4.77
C SER A 543 -34.58 -3.59 5.72
N GLN A 544 -34.30 -4.90 5.66
CA GLN A 544 -33.27 -5.59 6.45
C GLN A 544 -32.04 -5.95 5.61
N ARG A 545 -31.96 -5.41 4.39
CA ARG A 545 -30.97 -5.78 3.39
C ARG A 545 -29.91 -4.70 3.29
N TRP A 546 -28.66 -5.10 3.49
CA TRP A 546 -27.53 -4.20 3.57
C TRP A 546 -26.36 -4.72 2.73
N THR A 547 -25.62 -3.81 2.12
CA THR A 547 -24.32 -4.10 1.50
C THR A 547 -23.29 -3.11 2.03
N LEU A 548 -22.13 -3.62 2.43
CA LEU A 548 -21.00 -2.80 2.91
C LEU A 548 -19.94 -2.75 1.82
N GLY A 549 -19.61 -1.55 1.34
CA GLY A 549 -18.63 -1.34 0.27
C GLY A 549 -18.86 -0.05 -0.48
#